data_AF-W2HSN1-F1
#
_entry.id   AF-W2HSN1-F1
#
_cell.length_a   1.000
_cell.length_b   1.000
_cell.length_c   1.000
_cell.angle_alpha   90.00
_cell.angle_beta   90.00
_cell.angle_gamma   90.00
#
_symmetry.space_group_name_H-M   'P 1'
#
loop_
_entity.id
_entity.type
_entity.pdbx_description
1 polymer ?
#
loop_
_entity_poly.entity_id
_entity_poly.type
_entity_poly.pdbx_seq_one_letter_code
_entity_poly.pdbx_strand_id
1 'polypeptide(L)' 'MLTNTNKYYEAFGIWKNMKYSKRTVSSAMKGLGKDKKLIKYIKTGYKNFLENVE' A
#
# COMPACT_ATOMS: atom_id res chain seq x y z
N MET A 1 -6.90 3.62 15.40
CA MET A 1 -6.61 4.34 14.14
C MET A 1 -5.15 4.11 13.79
N LEU A 2 -4.81 3.93 12.50
CA LEU A 2 -3.42 3.79 12.05
C LEU A 2 -2.64 5.06 12.44
N THR A 3 -1.90 5.00 13.54
CA THR A 3 -1.39 6.15 14.31
C THR A 3 -0.21 6.89 13.66
N ASN A 4 0.10 6.65 12.38
CA ASN A 4 1.16 7.39 11.70
C ASN A 4 1.03 7.37 10.18
N THR A 5 0.21 8.27 9.63
CA THR A 5 -0.01 8.47 8.20
C THR A 5 1.30 8.67 7.42
N ASN A 6 2.32 9.29 8.04
CA ASN A 6 3.62 9.53 7.40
C ASN A 6 4.35 8.23 7.06
N LYS A 7 4.39 7.26 7.99
CA LYS A 7 5.03 5.94 7.75
C LYS A 7 4.33 5.16 6.64
N TYR A 8 3.04 5.42 6.45
CA TYR A 8 2.24 4.75 5.42
C TYR A 8 2.56 5.28 4.02
N TYR A 9 2.69 6.60 3.86
CA TYR A 9 3.15 7.20 2.61
C TYR A 9 4.62 6.87 2.32
N GLU A 10 5.47 6.77 3.34
CA GLU A 10 6.85 6.32 3.18
C GLU A 10 6.91 4.89 2.62
N ALA A 11 6.11 3.97 3.17
CA ALA A 11 5.99 2.61 2.63
C ALA A 11 5.53 2.60 1.16
N PHE A 12 4.59 3.49 0.80
CA PHE A 12 4.15 3.63 -0.59
C PHE A 12 5.26 4.14 -1.51
N GLY A 13 6.06 5.11 -1.05
CA GLY A 13 7.24 5.59 -1.77
C GLY A 13 8.26 4.48 -2.01
N ILE A 14 8.55 3.68 -0.98
CA ILE A 14 9.44 2.51 -1.10
C ILE A 14 8.89 1.51 -2.12
N TRP A 15 7.62 1.14 -2.05
CA TRP A 15 7.00 0.22 -3.00
C TRP A 15 7.00 0.75 -4.44
N LYS A 16 6.80 2.06 -4.62
CA LYS A 16 6.90 2.71 -5.93
C LYS A 16 8.33 2.61 -6.49
N ASN A 17 9.34 2.89 -5.66
CA ASN A 17 10.76 2.78 -6.05
C ASN A 17 11.14 1.34 -6.43
N MET A 18 10.57 0.35 -5.73
CA MET A 18 10.72 -1.07 -6.06
C MET A 18 9.88 -1.52 -7.26
N LYS A 19 9.16 -0.60 -7.93
CA LYS A 19 8.25 -0.86 -9.05
C LYS A 19 7.14 -1.87 -8.72
N TYR A 20 6.71 -1.91 -7.46
CA TYR A 20 5.65 -2.81 -7.03
C TYR A 20 4.30 -2.36 -7.59
N SER A 21 3.60 -3.29 -8.22
CA SER A 21 2.24 -3.05 -8.68
C SER A 21 1.25 -3.17 -7.50
N LYS A 22 0.04 -2.60 -7.66
CA LYS A 22 -1.08 -2.83 -6.74
C LYS A 22 -1.39 -4.31 -6.50
N ARG A 23 -1.12 -5.17 -7.49
CA ARG A 23 -1.30 -6.63 -7.38
C ARG A 23 -0.21 -7.23 -6.49
N THR A 24 1.04 -6.82 -6.69
CA THR A 24 2.20 -7.25 -5.88
C THR A 24 1.98 -6.93 -4.40
N VAL A 25 1.60 -5.69 -4.09
CA VAL A 25 1.31 -5.26 -2.71
C VAL A 25 0.16 -6.07 -2.11
N SER A 26 -0.93 -6.28 -2.86
CA SER A 26 -2.06 -7.07 -2.38
C SER A 26 -1.70 -8.54 -2.12
N SER A 27 -0.83 -9.14 -2.93
CA SER A 27 -0.38 -10.53 -2.74
C SER A 27 0.55 -10.66 -1.54
N ALA A 28 1.50 -9.73 -1.38
CA ALA A 28 2.39 -9.70 -0.21
C ALA A 28 1.60 -9.58 1.10
N MET A 29 0.62 -8.67 1.15
CA MET A 29 -0.23 -8.49 2.34
C MET A 29 -1.07 -9.73 2.66
N LYS A 30 -1.53 -10.48 1.64
CA LYS A 30 -2.19 -11.78 1.84
C LYS A 30 -1.23 -12.82 2.41
N GLY A 31 0.00 -12.89 1.89
CA GLY A 31 1.04 -13.78 2.39
C GLY A 31 1.41 -13.52 3.85
N LEU A 32 1.31 -12.26 4.29
CA LEU A 32 1.50 -11.84 5.68
C LEU A 32 0.28 -12.08 6.58
N GLY A 33 -0.78 -12.73 6.09
CA GLY A 33 -1.99 -13.02 6.86
C GLY A 33 -2.79 -11.78 7.27
N LYS A 34 -2.65 -10.65 6.56
CA LYS A 34 -3.39 -9.43 6.87
C LYS A 34 -4.88 -9.59 6.54
N ASP A 35 -5.71 -8.90 7.31
CA ASP A 35 -7.15 -8.97 7.12
C ASP A 35 -7.59 -8.31 5.81
N LYS A 36 -8.74 -8.75 5.28
CA LYS A 36 -9.28 -8.28 4.00
C LYS A 36 -9.59 -6.78 4.00
N LYS A 37 -9.98 -6.18 5.13
CA LYS A 37 -10.30 -4.74 5.22
C LYS A 37 -9.02 -3.91 5.12
N LEU A 38 -7.97 -4.31 5.84
CA LEU A 38 -6.66 -3.68 5.76
C LEU A 38 -6.06 -3.82 4.37
N ILE A 39 -6.14 -5.01 3.74
CA ILE A 39 -5.68 -5.19 2.36
C ILE A 39 -6.42 -4.25 1.40
N LYS A 40 -7.75 -4.13 1.54
CA LYS A 40 -8.55 -3.21 0.71
C LYS A 40 -8.12 -1.76 0.92
N TYR A 41 -7.92 -1.34 2.17
CA TYR A 41 -7.46 0.00 2.52
C TYR A 41 -6.08 0.30 1.92
N ILE A 42 -5.11 -0.60 2.08
CA ILE A 42 -3.76 -0.50 1.49
C ILE A 42 -3.81 -0.43 -0.03
N LYS A 43 -4.57 -1.32 -0.65
CA LYS A 43 -4.70 -1.37 -2.10
C LYS A 43 -5.28 -0.07 -2.66
N THR A 44 -6.31 0.49 -2.03
CA THR A 44 -6.92 1.74 -2.47
C THR A 44 -5.99 2.93 -2.23
N GLY A 45 -5.37 3.01 -1.05
CA GLY A 45 -4.41 4.07 -0.74
C GLY A 45 -3.23 4.06 -1.71
N TYR A 46 -2.66 2.89 -1.99
CA TYR A 46 -1.53 2.77 -2.90
C TYR A 46 -1.92 3.06 -4.35
N LYS A 47 -3.13 2.67 -4.78
CA LYS A 47 -3.68 3.06 -6.09
C LYS A 47 -3.74 4.59 -6.20
N ASN A 48 -4.35 5.25 -5.23
CA ASN A 48 -4.48 6.72 -5.23
C ASN A 48 -3.10 7.39 -5.19
N PHE A 49 -2.15 6.86 -4.43
CA PHE A 49 -0.78 7.36 -4.42
C PHE A 49 -0.10 7.26 -5.79
N LEU A 50 -0.25 6.14 -6.50
CA LEU A 50 0.30 6.01 -7.85
C LEU A 50 -0.36 6.96 -8.87
N GLU A 51 -1.64 7.28 -8.67
CA GLU A 51 -2.42 8.17 -9.55
C GLU A 51 -2.24 9.66 -9.24
N ASN A 52 -1.84 10.05 -8.01
CA ASN A 52 -1.69 11.44 -7.57
C ASN A 52 -0.23 11.91 -7.41
N VAL A 53 0.76 11.12 -7.83
CA VAL A 53 2.14 11.63 -7.90
C VAL A 53 2.35 12.22 -9.29
N GLU A 54 1.82 13.43 -9.46
CA GLU A 54 2.25 14.46 -10.43
C GLU A 54 2.97 15.58 -9.65
#